data_AF-A0A5B7WZ59-F1
#
_entry.id   AF-A0A5B7WZ59-F1
#
_cell.length_a   1.000
_cell.length_b   1.000
_cell.length_c   1.000
_cell.angle_alpha   90.00
_cell.angle_beta   90.00
_cell.angle_gamma   90.00
#
_symmetry.space_group_name_H-M   'P 1'
#
loop_
_entity.id
_entity.type
_entity.pdbx_description
1 polymer ?
#
loop_
_entity_poly.entity_id
_entity_poly.type
_entity_poly.pdbx_seq_one_letter_code
_entity_poly.pdbx_strand_id
1 'polypeptide(L)'
;MTTTELAASLNGMQRVLAQATGNASPVVPENDGTLLRSLLTHGRQLLSSLREALAATTDPRLALELATAARELQNEATRMSLTAADRLAATNAHLLDPAEYEQLRTTPADTTRPARQCKGRASFKNTAELLAAWLRIPYSQANKMVLDAADLIARRDPSGNQLPPRFSHLGQLFNDPGQDPQQVRETSGKLSRHEPKDTSFEGASSAPTLTHEDGRSIEEHAAEVLRRGHTPRETDQLVRTLIGRAAANPQNSSPAALRRGLFRLPTNNPLVREYLLRVSILEAERLESAIAQANNPRTNAGQAARSTERQLDEQQANAGAADRPDFLPDDVDDSARWEPAAPGLEPTPPERALNAIMDLLTSSPTGTGQRKTIRPEAVVYLQLQDLRDLASAHAQTAHGLDLPPGELRRLLCQANIISAVLGAKSELLDYGRTQRLVPLSLQRAVLARDRCCLVPGCTAPPSQLQFHHIKPWYLGGKTELANIGPFCDSDHHAVDSGQIEVVVIDGLPYVIMPKHIDPEQKPQRNTYWNPNP
;
A
#
# COMPACT_ATOMS: atom_id res chain seq x y z
N MET A 1 0.95 -42.77 33.38
CA MET A 1 2.23 -42.47 34.05
C MET A 1 2.04 -42.51 35.54
N THR A 2 3.00 -43.07 36.28
CA THR A 2 2.91 -43.17 37.74
C THR A 2 3.43 -41.88 38.37
N THR A 3 2.93 -41.50 39.54
CA THR A 3 3.42 -40.35 40.35
C THR A 3 4.95 -40.37 40.55
N THR A 4 5.55 -41.54 40.44
CA THR A 4 6.99 -41.84 40.51
C THR A 4 7.80 -41.18 39.38
N GLU A 5 7.30 -41.10 38.15
CA GLU A 5 8.02 -40.55 36.99
C GLU A 5 8.10 -39.01 37.04
N LEU A 6 7.02 -38.37 37.51
CA LEU A 6 6.99 -36.93 37.74
C LEU A 6 7.93 -36.53 38.89
N ALA A 7 7.91 -37.30 40.00
CA ALA A 7 8.81 -37.09 41.13
C ALA A 7 10.28 -37.24 40.74
N ALA A 8 10.62 -38.23 39.91
CA ALA A 8 11.98 -38.39 39.38
C ALA A 8 12.41 -37.20 38.51
N SER A 9 11.51 -36.68 37.67
CA SER A 9 11.78 -35.52 36.81
C SER A 9 12.02 -34.24 37.64
N LEU A 10 11.19 -34.00 38.66
CA LEU A 10 11.34 -32.89 39.60
C LEU A 10 12.65 -32.98 40.39
N ASN A 11 12.99 -34.15 40.92
CA ASN A 11 14.25 -34.38 41.65
C ASN A 11 15.47 -34.23 40.73
N GLY A 12 15.36 -34.56 39.45
CA GLY A 12 16.40 -34.31 38.45
C GLY A 12 16.60 -32.82 38.20
N MET A 13 15.50 -32.08 37.95
CA MET A 13 15.54 -30.63 37.75
C MET A 13 16.07 -29.88 38.98
N GLN A 14 15.65 -30.24 40.19
CA GLN A 14 16.16 -29.64 41.44
C GLN A 14 17.67 -29.83 41.60
N ARG A 15 18.22 -31.00 41.25
CA ARG A 15 19.67 -31.24 41.29
C ARG A 15 20.43 -30.38 40.28
N VAL A 16 19.91 -30.27 39.05
CA VAL A 16 20.52 -29.41 38.01
C VAL A 16 20.44 -27.93 38.40
N LEU A 17 19.32 -27.48 38.96
CA LEU A 17 19.16 -26.11 39.47
C LEU A 17 20.11 -25.84 40.63
N ALA A 18 20.24 -26.76 41.59
CA ALA A 18 21.19 -26.62 42.70
C ALA A 18 22.66 -26.54 42.23
N GLN A 19 23.01 -27.25 41.15
CA GLN A 19 24.33 -27.12 40.50
C GLN A 19 24.49 -25.77 39.81
N ALA A 20 23.43 -25.23 39.21
CA ALA A 20 23.44 -23.93 38.54
C ALA A 20 23.46 -22.75 39.53
N THR A 21 22.82 -22.87 40.69
CA THR A 21 22.68 -21.80 41.70
C THR A 21 23.65 -21.93 42.88
N GLY A 22 24.36 -23.05 43.02
CA GLY A 22 25.25 -23.37 44.15
C GLY A 22 26.56 -22.58 44.21
N ASN A 23 26.88 -21.82 43.16
CA ASN A 23 27.94 -20.81 43.18
C ASN A 23 27.28 -19.44 43.31
N ALA A 24 27.57 -18.71 44.40
CA ALA A 24 26.95 -17.44 44.77
C ALA A 24 27.25 -16.28 43.80
N SER A 25 26.79 -16.37 42.56
CA SER A 25 26.72 -15.28 41.58
C SER A 25 25.51 -15.53 40.65
N PRO A 26 24.69 -14.54 40.28
CA PRO A 26 23.41 -14.72 39.58
C PRO A 26 23.56 -15.03 38.08
N VAL A 27 24.68 -15.63 37.67
CA VAL A 27 25.01 -15.91 36.28
C VAL A 27 24.99 -17.43 36.14
N VAL A 28 24.09 -17.96 35.30
CA VAL A 28 24.19 -19.33 34.75
C VAL A 28 25.67 -19.57 34.50
N PRO A 29 26.33 -20.59 35.10
CA PRO A 29 27.78 -20.68 35.07
C PRO A 29 28.23 -20.52 33.62
N GLU A 30 28.97 -19.42 33.38
CA GLU A 30 29.50 -19.11 32.08
C GLU A 30 30.16 -20.41 31.60
N ASN A 31 29.83 -20.85 30.39
CA ASN A 31 30.66 -21.81 29.68
C ASN A 31 30.53 -23.28 30.14
N ASP A 32 29.31 -23.83 30.23
CA ASP A 32 29.15 -25.29 30.28
C ASP A 32 28.02 -25.82 29.36
N GLY A 33 28.42 -26.35 28.20
CA GLY A 33 27.48 -27.01 27.28
C GLY A 33 26.80 -28.24 27.89
N THR A 34 27.41 -28.88 28.89
CA THR A 34 26.85 -30.07 29.57
C THR A 34 25.65 -29.67 30.43
N LEU A 35 25.73 -28.53 31.12
CA LEU A 35 24.65 -27.99 31.93
C LEU A 35 23.45 -27.62 31.05
N LEU A 36 23.68 -26.94 29.92
CA LEU A 36 22.62 -26.56 28.98
C LEU A 36 21.84 -27.77 28.46
N ARG A 37 22.55 -28.83 28.03
CA ARG A 37 21.92 -30.09 27.59
C ARG A 37 21.18 -30.80 28.71
N SER A 38 21.71 -30.75 29.93
CA SER A 38 21.08 -31.34 31.11
C SER A 38 19.78 -30.62 31.49
N LEU A 39 19.79 -29.28 31.49
CA LEU A 39 18.61 -28.44 31.69
C LEU A 39 17.54 -28.72 30.64
N LEU A 40 17.92 -28.76 29.36
CA LEU A 40 16.99 -29.06 28.27
C LEU A 40 16.38 -30.46 28.42
N THR A 41 17.20 -31.47 28.73
CA THR A 41 16.74 -32.86 28.87
C THR A 41 15.71 -33.00 30.00
N HIS A 42 16.07 -32.53 31.21
CA HIS A 42 15.17 -32.62 32.37
C HIS A 42 13.95 -31.72 32.22
N GLY A 43 14.10 -30.52 31.65
CA GLY A 43 12.98 -29.62 31.39
C GLY A 43 11.98 -30.19 30.41
N ARG A 44 12.46 -30.78 29.31
CA ARG A 44 11.59 -31.43 28.33
C ARG A 44 10.87 -32.64 28.92
N GLN A 45 11.54 -33.41 29.78
CA GLN A 45 10.91 -34.54 30.49
C GLN A 45 9.84 -34.08 31.49
N LEU A 46 10.09 -32.99 32.22
CA LEU A 46 9.12 -32.38 33.12
C LEU A 46 7.88 -31.89 32.36
N LEU A 47 8.08 -31.12 31.29
CA LEU A 47 6.99 -30.61 30.45
C LEU A 47 6.18 -31.74 29.81
N SER A 48 6.83 -32.79 29.32
CA SER A 48 6.14 -33.99 28.79
C SER A 48 5.33 -34.69 29.87
N SER A 49 5.91 -34.90 31.05
CA SER A 49 5.21 -35.54 32.19
C SER A 49 3.98 -34.74 32.62
N LEU A 50 4.10 -33.40 32.70
CA LEU A 50 2.98 -32.51 33.03
C LEU A 50 1.87 -32.56 31.97
N ARG A 51 2.23 -32.49 30.68
CA ARG A 51 1.29 -32.62 29.57
C ARG A 51 0.53 -33.94 29.63
N GLU A 52 1.21 -35.05 29.89
CA GLU A 52 0.59 -36.38 29.96
C GLU A 52 -0.29 -36.55 31.20
N ALA A 53 0.14 -36.05 32.36
CA ALA A 53 -0.64 -36.07 33.58
C ALA A 53 -1.94 -35.27 33.47
N LEU A 54 -1.91 -34.16 32.73
CA LEU A 54 -3.05 -33.27 32.55
C LEU A 54 -3.89 -33.57 31.29
N ALA A 55 -3.46 -34.51 30.43
CA ALA A 55 -4.15 -34.82 29.18
C ALA A 55 -5.59 -35.34 29.38
N ALA A 56 -5.87 -35.99 30.50
CA ALA A 56 -7.19 -36.54 30.84
C ALA A 56 -7.95 -35.68 31.88
N THR A 57 -7.51 -34.45 32.14
CA THR A 57 -8.16 -33.60 33.13
C THR A 57 -9.59 -33.25 32.71
N THR A 58 -10.54 -33.37 33.63
CA THR A 58 -11.94 -33.01 33.41
C THR A 58 -12.30 -31.66 34.04
N ASP A 59 -11.41 -31.06 34.85
CA ASP A 59 -11.62 -29.74 35.44
C ASP A 59 -11.31 -28.62 34.43
N PRO A 60 -12.31 -27.82 34.01
CA PRO A 60 -12.11 -26.77 33.02
C PRO A 60 -11.16 -25.66 33.50
N ARG A 61 -11.02 -25.46 34.82
CA ARG A 61 -10.10 -24.45 35.38
C ARG A 61 -8.65 -24.88 35.18
N LEU A 62 -8.35 -26.16 35.45
CA LEU A 62 -7.01 -26.72 35.25
C LEU A 62 -6.64 -26.80 33.76
N ALA A 63 -7.63 -27.02 32.89
CA ALA A 63 -7.44 -26.92 31.44
C ALA A 63 -7.09 -25.48 31.00
N LEU A 64 -7.72 -24.46 31.59
CA LEU A 64 -7.40 -23.06 31.31
C LEU A 64 -5.99 -22.68 31.80
N GLU A 65 -5.60 -23.10 33.00
CA GLU A 65 -4.24 -22.92 33.54
C GLU A 65 -3.18 -23.57 32.64
N LEU A 66 -3.43 -24.77 32.13
CA LEU A 66 -2.54 -25.45 31.18
C LEU A 66 -2.39 -24.65 29.88
N ALA A 67 -3.48 -24.09 29.36
CA ALA A 67 -3.45 -23.26 28.16
C ALA A 67 -2.63 -21.97 28.37
N THR A 68 -2.78 -21.31 29.53
CA THR A 68 -2.00 -20.13 29.91
C THR A 68 -0.52 -20.47 30.04
N ALA A 69 -0.17 -21.54 30.77
CA ALA A 69 1.21 -21.98 30.93
C ALA A 69 1.87 -22.34 29.59
N ALA A 70 1.13 -23.00 28.69
CA ALA A 70 1.62 -23.32 27.34
C ALA A 70 1.92 -22.05 26.52
N ARG A 71 1.10 -21.00 26.66
CA ARG A 71 1.34 -19.71 26.00
C ARG A 71 2.60 -19.03 26.53
N GLU A 72 2.77 -18.96 27.85
CA GLU A 72 3.96 -18.36 28.46
C GLU A 72 5.26 -19.08 28.04
N LEU A 73 5.24 -20.42 28.02
CA LEU A 73 6.37 -21.21 27.53
C LEU A 73 6.66 -20.95 26.04
N GLN A 74 5.63 -20.77 25.21
CA GLN A 74 5.79 -20.44 23.80
C GLN A 74 6.36 -19.01 23.60
N ASN A 75 6.00 -18.08 24.47
CA ASN A 75 6.54 -16.72 24.47
C ASN A 75 8.05 -16.73 24.76
N GLU A 76 8.47 -17.42 25.82
CA GLU A 76 9.90 -17.56 26.14
C GLU A 76 10.68 -18.33 25.08
N ALA A 77 10.09 -19.39 24.50
CA ALA A 77 10.71 -20.10 23.39
C ALA A 77 10.93 -19.19 22.17
N THR A 78 10.01 -18.25 21.93
CA THR A 78 10.12 -17.25 20.84
C THR A 78 11.27 -16.28 21.11
N ARG A 79 11.37 -15.75 22.34
CA ARG A 79 12.49 -14.88 22.76
C ARG A 79 13.83 -15.58 22.60
N MET A 80 13.95 -16.77 23.19
CA MET A 80 15.15 -17.59 23.14
C MET A 80 15.57 -17.93 21.71
N SER A 81 14.62 -18.18 20.81
CA SER A 81 14.89 -18.47 19.40
C SER A 81 15.56 -17.30 18.66
N LEU A 82 15.09 -16.06 18.89
CA LEU A 82 15.69 -14.87 18.28
C LEU A 82 17.02 -14.52 18.94
N THR A 83 17.13 -14.66 20.27
CA THR A 83 18.40 -14.49 20.97
C THR A 83 19.45 -15.47 20.45
N ALA A 84 19.09 -16.73 20.21
CA ALA A 84 20.00 -17.71 19.61
C ALA A 84 20.45 -17.29 18.20
N ALA A 85 19.55 -16.77 17.37
CA ALA A 85 19.89 -16.27 16.04
C ALA A 85 20.87 -15.08 16.09
N ASP A 86 20.63 -14.10 16.98
CA ASP A 86 21.57 -13.00 17.22
C ASP A 86 22.91 -13.50 17.74
N ARG A 87 22.94 -14.43 18.72
CA ARG A 87 24.19 -14.97 19.26
C ARG A 87 25.00 -15.74 18.21
N LEU A 88 24.35 -16.53 17.35
CA LEU A 88 25.04 -17.21 16.23
C LEU A 88 25.64 -16.22 15.24
N ALA A 89 24.95 -15.10 14.96
CA ALA A 89 25.50 -14.03 14.16
C ALA A 89 26.67 -13.33 14.87
N ALA A 90 26.54 -13.06 16.18
CA ALA A 90 27.55 -12.41 17.01
C ALA A 90 28.87 -13.16 17.07
N THR A 91 28.80 -14.48 17.18
CA THR A 91 29.99 -15.34 17.33
C THR A 91 30.53 -15.80 15.98
N ASN A 92 29.98 -15.31 14.87
CA ASN A 92 30.27 -15.79 13.52
C ASN A 92 30.21 -17.32 13.42
N ALA A 93 29.19 -17.93 14.02
CA ALA A 93 29.12 -19.38 14.18
C ALA A 93 29.16 -20.13 12.84
N HIS A 94 28.77 -19.49 11.73
CA HIS A 94 28.84 -20.02 10.36
C HIS A 94 30.28 -20.27 9.87
N LEU A 95 31.28 -19.67 10.52
CA LEU A 95 32.71 -19.83 10.24
C LEU A 95 33.38 -20.91 11.10
N LEU A 96 32.65 -21.66 11.94
CA LEU A 96 33.25 -22.74 12.72
C LEU A 96 33.87 -23.80 11.80
N ASP A 97 34.95 -24.43 12.29
CA ASP A 97 35.59 -25.54 11.60
C ASP A 97 34.64 -26.74 11.47
N PRO A 98 34.63 -27.47 10.34
CA PRO A 98 33.80 -28.67 10.14
C PRO A 98 33.87 -29.68 11.30
N ALA A 99 35.04 -29.83 11.92
CA ALA A 99 35.21 -30.74 13.04
C ALA A 99 34.48 -30.27 14.31
N GLU A 100 34.35 -28.96 14.54
CA GLU A 100 33.57 -28.41 15.67
C GLU A 100 32.08 -28.71 15.48
N TYR A 101 31.56 -28.56 14.25
CA TYR A 101 30.14 -28.89 13.97
C TYR A 101 29.84 -30.36 14.23
N GLU A 102 30.70 -31.28 13.75
CA GLU A 102 30.47 -32.71 13.93
C GLU A 102 30.55 -33.10 15.41
N GLN A 103 31.53 -32.55 16.14
CA GLN A 103 31.66 -32.74 17.57
C GLN A 103 30.43 -32.25 18.34
N LEU A 104 29.89 -31.07 17.99
CA LEU A 104 28.70 -30.49 18.62
C LEU A 104 27.42 -31.29 18.37
N ARG A 105 27.37 -32.21 17.39
CA ARG A 105 26.20 -33.09 17.21
C ARG A 105 26.09 -34.14 18.31
N THR A 106 27.23 -34.64 18.79
CA THR A 106 27.28 -35.78 19.73
C THR A 106 27.65 -35.33 21.14
N THR A 107 28.58 -34.39 21.27
CA THR A 107 29.12 -33.94 22.56
C THR A 107 28.71 -32.52 22.91
N PRO A 108 28.59 -32.18 24.21
CA PRO A 108 28.35 -30.82 24.66
C PRO A 108 29.49 -29.87 24.24
N ALA A 109 29.19 -28.58 24.09
CA ALA A 109 30.19 -27.57 23.76
C ALA A 109 31.25 -27.49 24.87
N ASP A 110 32.52 -27.63 24.49
CA ASP A 110 33.67 -27.37 25.36
C ASP A 110 34.10 -25.91 25.20
N THR A 111 33.69 -25.10 26.16
CA THR A 111 33.94 -23.67 26.22
C THR A 111 35.16 -23.32 27.08
N THR A 112 35.92 -24.31 27.57
CA THR A 112 37.18 -24.10 28.29
C THR A 112 38.34 -23.71 27.36
N ARG A 113 38.16 -23.90 26.05
CA ARG A 113 39.08 -23.51 24.98
C ARG A 113 38.37 -22.61 23.97
N PRO A 114 39.10 -21.77 23.22
CA PRO A 114 38.51 -21.02 22.11
C PRO A 114 37.98 -21.97 21.03
N ALA A 115 36.87 -21.59 20.40
CA ALA A 115 36.29 -22.30 19.28
C ALA A 115 37.22 -22.22 18.05
N ARG A 116 37.39 -23.34 17.34
CA ARG A 116 38.17 -23.35 16.10
C ARG A 116 37.34 -22.77 14.96
N GLN A 117 37.85 -21.69 14.37
CA GLN A 117 37.30 -21.08 13.17
C GLN A 117 37.99 -21.65 11.92
N CYS A 118 37.27 -21.78 10.82
CA CYS A 118 37.80 -22.24 9.56
C CYS A 118 38.80 -21.21 9.00
N LYS A 119 39.95 -21.67 8.50
CA LYS A 119 40.98 -20.80 7.89
C LYS A 119 40.77 -20.56 6.38
N GLY A 120 39.80 -21.24 5.78
CA GLY A 120 39.55 -21.23 4.34
C GLY A 120 38.07 -21.01 4.03
N ARG A 121 37.54 -21.73 3.03
CA ARG A 121 36.12 -21.64 2.68
C ARG A 121 35.25 -22.21 3.79
N ALA A 122 34.38 -21.38 4.35
CA ALA A 122 33.39 -21.79 5.35
C ALA A 122 32.39 -22.79 4.78
N SER A 123 31.90 -23.69 5.63
CA SER A 123 30.85 -24.67 5.28
C SER A 123 29.52 -24.02 4.95
N PHE A 124 29.24 -22.85 5.53
CA PHE A 124 28.03 -22.07 5.32
C PHE A 124 28.40 -20.65 4.93
N LYS A 125 27.64 -20.05 4.00
CA LYS A 125 27.90 -18.70 3.50
C LYS A 125 27.52 -17.63 4.52
N ASN A 126 26.50 -17.88 5.34
CA ASN A 126 26.00 -16.94 6.33
C ASN A 126 25.28 -17.68 7.48
N THR A 127 24.92 -16.92 8.52
CA THR A 127 24.21 -17.42 9.70
C THR A 127 22.85 -18.05 9.36
N ALA A 128 22.12 -17.53 8.36
CA ALA A 128 20.82 -18.07 7.95
C ALA A 128 20.95 -19.47 7.34
N GLU A 129 21.98 -19.70 6.51
CA GLU A 129 22.28 -21.01 5.93
C GLU A 129 22.69 -22.03 7.01
N LEU A 130 23.54 -21.62 7.96
CA LEU A 130 23.88 -22.43 9.14
C LEU A 130 22.61 -22.80 9.92
N LEU A 131 21.78 -21.82 10.28
CA LEU A 131 20.54 -22.05 11.04
C LEU A 131 19.60 -23.01 10.32
N ALA A 132 19.39 -22.82 9.02
CA ALA A 132 18.53 -23.68 8.21
C ALA A 132 19.02 -25.14 8.22
N ALA A 133 20.33 -25.34 8.01
CA ALA A 133 20.93 -26.66 8.00
C ALA A 133 20.98 -27.31 9.40
N TRP A 134 21.30 -26.53 10.43
CA TRP A 134 21.48 -27.02 11.81
C TRP A 134 20.14 -27.39 12.46
N LEU A 135 19.13 -26.52 12.33
CA LEU A 135 17.80 -26.74 12.90
C LEU A 135 16.86 -27.53 11.97
N ARG A 136 17.28 -27.80 10.73
CA ARG A 136 16.47 -28.46 9.69
C ARG A 136 15.16 -27.73 9.40
N ILE A 137 15.26 -26.41 9.23
CA ILE A 137 14.13 -25.53 8.88
C ILE A 137 14.34 -24.91 7.49
N PRO A 138 13.27 -24.46 6.81
CA PRO A 138 13.41 -23.77 5.53
C PRO A 138 14.31 -22.52 5.64
N TYR A 139 15.11 -22.26 4.59
CA TYR A 139 15.99 -21.09 4.55
C TYR A 139 15.23 -19.77 4.76
N SER A 140 14.02 -19.65 4.22
CA SER A 140 13.17 -18.47 4.41
C SER A 140 12.84 -18.20 5.89
N GLN A 141 12.60 -19.26 6.67
CA GLN A 141 12.34 -19.17 8.10
C GLN A 141 13.60 -18.78 8.87
N ALA A 142 14.74 -19.41 8.59
CA ALA A 142 16.02 -19.08 9.20
C ALA A 142 16.46 -17.64 8.89
N ASN A 143 16.32 -17.21 7.63
CA ASN A 143 16.60 -15.85 7.21
C ASN A 143 15.69 -14.84 7.92
N LYS A 144 14.39 -15.15 8.06
CA LYS A 144 13.47 -14.33 8.83
C LYS A 144 13.89 -14.22 10.30
N MET A 145 14.37 -15.29 10.93
CA MET A 145 14.85 -15.22 12.32
C MET A 145 16.04 -14.26 12.47
N VAL A 146 17.00 -14.30 11.54
CA VAL A 146 18.16 -13.39 11.56
C VAL A 146 17.71 -11.94 11.36
N LEU A 147 16.79 -11.68 10.43
CA LEU A 147 16.23 -10.34 10.21
C LEU A 147 15.43 -9.83 11.41
N ASP A 148 14.55 -10.67 11.98
CA ASP A 148 13.77 -10.30 13.17
C ASP A 148 14.70 -10.01 14.37
N ALA A 149 15.82 -10.76 14.50
CA ALA A 149 16.82 -10.52 15.54
C ALA A 149 17.58 -9.19 15.34
N ALA A 150 17.90 -8.82 14.10
CA ALA A 150 18.46 -7.50 13.78
C ALA A 150 17.48 -6.36 14.10
N ASP A 151 16.20 -6.58 13.79
CA ASP A 151 15.13 -5.61 14.01
C ASP A 151 14.83 -5.40 15.51
N LEU A 152 14.91 -6.45 16.35
CA LEU A 152 14.42 -6.43 17.74
C LEU A 152 15.47 -6.60 18.84
N ILE A 153 16.63 -7.23 18.56
CA ILE A 153 17.66 -7.51 19.58
C ILE A 153 18.86 -6.60 19.39
N ALA A 154 19.57 -6.74 18.27
CA ALA A 154 20.79 -5.97 18.02
C ALA A 154 21.21 -6.05 16.56
N ARG A 155 21.85 -4.98 16.09
CA ARG A 155 22.53 -4.93 14.78
C ARG A 155 24.04 -5.03 14.95
N ARG A 156 24.77 -5.16 13.84
CA ARG A 156 26.24 -5.20 13.85
C ARG A 156 26.82 -4.35 12.72
N ASP A 157 27.92 -3.71 13.03
CA ASP A 157 28.75 -3.02 12.04
C ASP A 157 29.69 -4.03 11.31
N PRO A 158 30.40 -3.61 10.26
CA PRO A 158 31.34 -4.48 9.54
C PRO A 158 32.51 -4.97 10.40
N SER A 159 32.82 -4.28 11.50
CA SER A 159 33.85 -4.65 12.47
C SER A 159 33.35 -5.65 13.53
N GLY A 160 32.06 -5.98 13.52
CA GLY A 160 31.42 -6.90 14.47
C GLY A 160 30.95 -6.24 15.76
N ASN A 161 31.08 -4.92 15.90
CA ASN A 161 30.59 -4.20 17.08
C ASN A 161 29.07 -4.22 17.12
N GLN A 162 28.52 -4.34 18.32
CA GLN A 162 27.08 -4.38 18.53
C GLN A 162 26.48 -2.97 18.42
N LEU A 163 25.46 -2.84 17.59
CA LEU A 163 24.63 -1.66 17.43
C LEU A 163 23.24 -1.91 18.05
N PRO A 164 22.52 -0.86 18.46
CA PRO A 164 21.14 -1.01 18.93
C PRO A 164 20.25 -1.66 17.86
N PRO A 165 19.17 -2.36 18.28
CA PRO A 165 18.19 -2.90 17.36
C PRO A 165 17.63 -1.80 16.46
N ARG A 166 17.22 -2.17 15.24
CA ARG A 166 16.65 -1.20 14.30
C ARG A 166 15.40 -0.52 14.87
N PHE A 167 14.59 -1.29 15.58
CA PHE A 167 13.38 -0.82 16.25
C PHE A 167 13.58 -0.90 17.77
N SER A 168 14.03 0.20 18.38
CA SER A 168 14.42 0.24 19.79
C SER A 168 13.26 0.14 20.78
N HIS A 169 12.11 0.78 20.49
CA HIS A 169 10.91 0.67 21.32
C HIS A 169 10.27 -0.72 21.22
N LEU A 170 10.25 -1.31 20.01
CA LEU A 170 9.77 -2.68 19.85
C LEU A 170 10.74 -3.70 20.47
N GLY A 171 12.05 -3.47 20.39
CA GLY A 171 13.05 -4.30 21.07
C GLY A 171 12.89 -4.29 22.60
N GLN A 172 12.54 -3.16 23.19
CA GLN A 172 12.20 -3.09 24.63
C GLN A 172 10.96 -3.93 24.95
N LEU A 173 9.89 -3.82 24.16
CA LEU A 173 8.68 -4.63 24.34
C LEU A 173 8.91 -6.12 24.11
N PHE A 174 9.80 -6.48 23.18
CA PHE A 174 10.15 -7.88 22.93
C PHE A 174 10.76 -8.53 24.18
N ASN A 175 11.57 -7.78 24.94
CA ASN A 175 12.20 -8.25 26.16
C ASN A 175 11.31 -8.17 27.40
N ASP A 176 10.15 -7.48 27.33
CA ASP A 176 9.19 -7.41 28.43
C ASP A 176 8.42 -8.75 28.54
N PRO A 177 8.51 -9.48 29.67
CA PRO A 177 7.79 -10.74 29.87
C PRO A 177 6.27 -10.59 29.78
N GLY A 178 5.72 -9.42 30.13
CA GLY A 178 4.28 -9.15 30.08
C GLY A 178 3.71 -8.91 28.69
N GLN A 179 4.57 -8.88 27.65
CA GLN A 179 4.17 -8.67 26.27
C GLN A 179 4.18 -9.96 25.46
N ASP A 180 3.33 -10.05 24.45
CA ASP A 180 3.35 -11.16 23.48
C ASP A 180 4.47 -10.92 22.45
N PRO A 181 5.57 -11.70 22.49
CA PRO A 181 6.70 -11.50 21.59
C PRO A 181 6.35 -11.80 20.14
N GLN A 182 5.30 -12.60 19.86
CA GLN A 182 4.85 -12.86 18.50
C GLN A 182 4.22 -11.61 17.87
N GLN A 183 3.37 -10.89 18.61
CA GLN A 183 2.78 -9.64 18.12
C GLN A 183 3.83 -8.56 17.88
N VAL A 184 4.84 -8.47 18.74
CA VAL A 184 5.98 -7.55 18.56
C VAL A 184 6.74 -7.90 17.27
N ARG A 185 7.04 -9.18 17.02
CA ARG A 185 7.69 -9.67 15.80
C ARG A 185 6.88 -9.44 14.53
N GLU A 186 5.57 -9.63 14.60
CA GLU A 186 4.69 -9.38 13.45
C GLU A 186 4.62 -7.88 13.14
N THR A 187 4.63 -7.03 14.18
CA THR A 187 4.63 -5.58 14.06
C THR A 187 5.94 -5.07 13.46
N SER A 188 7.10 -5.52 13.95
CA SER A 188 8.39 -5.17 13.37
C SER A 188 8.49 -5.59 11.89
N GLY A 189 8.01 -6.79 11.56
CA GLY A 189 7.98 -7.28 10.18
C GLY A 189 7.10 -6.45 9.23
N LYS A 190 6.04 -5.79 9.74
CA LYS A 190 5.23 -4.85 8.94
C LYS A 190 5.99 -3.54 8.71
N LEU A 191 6.58 -2.98 9.75
CA LEU A 191 7.38 -1.74 9.66
C LEU A 191 8.57 -1.91 8.72
N SER A 192 9.30 -3.01 8.87
CA SER A 192 10.51 -3.34 8.09
C SER A 192 10.28 -3.31 6.57
N ARG A 193 9.05 -3.56 6.10
CA ARG A 193 8.68 -3.52 4.66
C ARG A 193 8.56 -2.11 4.10
N HIS A 194 8.23 -1.13 4.93
CA HIS A 194 8.09 0.26 4.53
C HIS A 194 9.36 1.06 4.78
N GLU A 195 10.28 0.51 5.56
CA GLU A 195 11.56 1.14 5.89
C GLU A 195 12.68 0.78 4.89
N PRO A 196 13.65 1.68 4.63
CA PRO A 196 14.82 1.38 3.82
C PRO A 196 15.59 0.17 4.36
N LYS A 197 16.17 -0.64 3.47
CA LYS A 197 16.97 -1.81 3.88
C LYS A 197 18.02 -1.42 4.90
N ASP A 198 18.24 -2.31 5.87
CA ASP A 198 19.30 -2.11 6.87
C ASP A 198 20.68 -2.24 6.20
N THR A 199 21.41 -1.14 6.16
CA THR A 199 22.76 -1.02 5.60
C THR A 199 23.84 -0.97 6.68
N SER A 200 23.52 -1.39 7.92
CA SER A 200 24.48 -1.38 9.04
C SER A 200 25.77 -2.14 8.73
N PHE A 201 25.68 -3.23 7.95
CA PHE A 201 26.85 -4.00 7.50
C PHE A 201 27.61 -3.35 6.32
N GLU A 202 27.08 -2.29 5.71
CA GLU A 202 27.73 -1.51 4.65
C GLU A 202 28.40 -0.23 5.21
N GLY A 203 28.35 0.00 6.53
CA GLY A 203 29.05 1.08 7.23
C GLY A 203 28.19 2.29 7.59
N ALA A 204 26.97 2.41 7.06
CA ALA A 204 26.01 3.44 7.44
C ALA A 204 24.72 2.79 7.95
N SER A 205 24.43 2.89 9.25
CA SER A 205 23.16 2.40 9.81
C SER A 205 22.01 3.27 9.29
N SER A 206 21.11 2.69 8.50
CA SER A 206 19.84 3.33 8.18
C SER A 206 18.97 3.36 9.44
N ALA A 207 18.61 4.56 9.90
CA ALA A 207 17.61 4.73 10.94
C ALA A 207 16.22 4.53 10.35
N PRO A 208 15.21 4.14 11.15
CA PRO A 208 13.81 4.22 10.73
C PRO A 208 13.47 5.63 10.25
N THR A 209 12.73 5.71 9.15
CA THR A 209 12.39 6.92 8.40
C THR A 209 10.91 7.22 8.41
N LEU A 210 10.05 6.24 8.73
CA LEU A 210 8.62 6.49 8.82
C LEU A 210 8.29 7.31 10.06
N THR A 211 7.75 8.50 9.81
CA THR A 211 7.27 9.42 10.84
C THR A 211 5.76 9.59 10.77
N HIS A 212 5.16 9.81 11.93
CA HIS A 212 3.77 10.22 12.07
C HIS A 212 3.65 11.75 11.91
N GLU A 213 2.43 12.26 11.74
CA GLU A 213 2.15 13.70 11.54
C GLU A 213 2.60 14.59 12.72
N ASP A 214 2.75 14.01 13.91
CA ASP A 214 3.27 14.68 15.12
C ASP A 214 4.81 14.71 15.19
N GLY A 215 5.50 14.17 14.18
CA GLY A 215 6.96 14.14 14.08
C GLY A 215 7.65 12.99 14.82
N ARG A 216 6.93 12.16 15.57
CA ARG A 216 7.50 10.96 16.21
C ARG A 216 7.54 9.78 15.25
N SER A 217 8.34 8.77 15.55
CA SER A 217 8.45 7.59 14.69
C SER A 217 7.16 6.77 14.71
N ILE A 218 6.87 6.10 13.59
CA ILE A 218 5.76 5.14 13.53
C ILE A 218 6.02 3.92 14.42
N GLU A 219 7.29 3.58 14.62
CA GLU A 219 7.71 2.54 15.55
C GLU A 219 7.25 2.85 16.99
N GLU A 220 7.47 4.08 17.47
CA GLU A 220 7.07 4.50 18.82
C GLU A 220 5.55 4.40 19.00
N HIS A 221 4.77 4.87 18.04
CA HIS A 221 3.32 4.74 18.03
C HIS A 221 2.86 3.28 18.00
N ALA A 222 3.51 2.43 17.19
CA ALA A 222 3.19 1.01 17.15
C ALA A 222 3.48 0.32 18.50
N ALA A 223 4.57 0.70 19.18
CA ALA A 223 4.89 0.24 20.52
C ALA A 223 3.84 0.70 21.56
N GLU A 224 3.33 1.94 21.46
CA GLU A 224 2.24 2.41 22.33
C GLU A 224 0.95 1.61 22.12
N VAL A 225 0.59 1.29 20.87
CA VAL A 225 -0.60 0.47 20.57
C VAL A 225 -0.47 -0.91 21.22
N LEU A 226 0.72 -1.54 21.16
CA LEU A 226 0.98 -2.82 21.81
C LEU A 226 0.85 -2.74 23.34
N ARG A 227 1.39 -1.68 23.96
CA ARG A 227 1.30 -1.47 25.43
C ARG A 227 -0.13 -1.33 25.95
N ARG A 228 -1.06 -0.83 25.12
CA ARG A 228 -2.46 -0.61 25.53
C ARG A 228 -3.25 -1.91 25.74
N GLY A 229 -2.71 -3.06 25.33
CA GLY A 229 -3.32 -4.36 25.60
C GLY A 229 -4.61 -4.62 24.80
N HIS A 230 -4.71 -4.07 23.59
CA HIS A 230 -5.81 -4.37 22.68
C HIS A 230 -5.84 -5.85 22.25
N THR A 231 -6.97 -6.32 21.73
CA THR A 231 -7.01 -7.67 21.14
C THR A 231 -6.06 -7.76 19.95
N PRO A 232 -5.51 -8.96 19.61
CA PRO A 232 -4.57 -9.10 18.50
C PRO A 232 -5.11 -8.57 17.16
N ARG A 233 -6.43 -8.68 16.93
CA ARG A 233 -7.10 -8.19 15.72
C ARG A 233 -7.14 -6.66 15.69
N GLU A 234 -7.50 -6.02 16.80
CA GLU A 234 -7.54 -4.56 16.90
C GLU A 234 -6.14 -3.97 16.78
N THR A 235 -5.14 -4.57 17.46
CA THR A 235 -3.73 -4.20 17.34
C THR A 235 -3.26 -4.28 15.88
N ASP A 236 -3.53 -5.39 15.18
CA ASP A 236 -3.17 -5.55 13.77
C ASP A 236 -3.82 -4.47 12.88
N GLN A 237 -5.11 -4.19 13.11
CA GLN A 237 -5.83 -3.15 12.36
C GLN A 237 -5.25 -1.76 12.61
N LEU A 238 -5.05 -1.38 13.88
CA LEU A 238 -4.50 -0.07 14.26
C LEU A 238 -3.09 0.14 13.70
N VAL A 239 -2.21 -0.86 13.83
CA VAL A 239 -0.85 -0.80 13.28
C VAL A 239 -0.87 -0.69 11.75
N ARG A 240 -1.74 -1.44 11.05
CA ARG A 240 -1.85 -1.33 9.58
C ARG A 240 -2.35 0.04 9.15
N THR A 241 -3.37 0.59 9.82
CA THR A 241 -3.87 1.93 9.53
C THR A 241 -2.81 2.99 9.79
N LEU A 242 -2.07 2.88 10.88
CA LEU A 242 -0.97 3.78 11.23
C LEU A 242 0.13 3.76 10.15
N ILE A 243 0.62 2.58 9.79
CA ILE A 243 1.65 2.42 8.74
C ILE A 243 1.13 2.90 7.39
N GLY A 244 -0.11 2.56 7.04
CA GLY A 244 -0.72 2.96 5.77
C GLY A 244 -0.83 4.48 5.61
N ARG A 245 -1.26 5.18 6.66
CA ARG A 245 -1.31 6.66 6.66
C ARG A 245 0.08 7.27 6.53
N ALA A 246 1.05 6.77 7.29
CA ALA A 246 2.41 7.28 7.24
C ALA A 246 3.09 7.01 5.89
N ALA A 247 2.91 5.82 5.32
CA ALA A 247 3.45 5.48 4.01
C ALA A 247 2.80 6.28 2.87
N ALA A 248 1.55 6.73 3.04
CA ALA A 248 0.88 7.61 2.10
C ALA A 248 1.34 9.08 2.19
N ASN A 249 2.04 9.47 3.27
CA ASN A 249 2.56 10.83 3.40
C ASN A 249 3.75 11.03 2.43
N PRO A 250 3.68 12.03 1.53
CA PRO A 250 4.78 12.32 0.60
C PRO A 250 6.12 12.59 1.28
N GLN A 251 6.12 13.12 2.51
CA GLN A 251 7.33 13.39 3.29
C GLN A 251 8.08 12.11 3.69
N ASN A 252 7.36 11.00 3.85
CA ASN A 252 7.94 9.68 4.16
C ASN A 252 8.27 8.87 2.91
N SER A 253 7.84 9.33 1.73
CA SER A 253 8.04 8.61 0.48
C SER A 253 9.46 8.81 -0.04
N SER A 254 10.16 7.71 -0.34
CA SER A 254 11.48 7.82 -0.98
C SER A 254 11.38 8.53 -2.34
N PRO A 255 12.41 9.25 -2.79
CA PRO A 255 12.44 9.84 -4.14
C PRO A 255 12.19 8.81 -5.25
N ALA A 256 12.60 7.55 -5.04
CA ALA A 256 12.33 6.45 -5.96
C ALA A 256 10.85 6.02 -5.99
N ALA A 257 10.14 6.12 -4.86
CA ALA A 257 8.71 5.83 -4.79
C ALA A 257 7.88 6.89 -5.52
N LEU A 258 8.30 8.16 -5.45
CA LEU A 258 7.65 9.30 -6.10
C LEU A 258 8.04 9.49 -7.57
N ARG A 259 9.00 8.69 -8.07
CA ARG A 259 9.49 8.84 -9.44
C ARG A 259 8.45 8.44 -10.48
N ARG A 260 8.13 9.40 -11.35
CA ARG A 260 7.29 9.21 -12.53
C ARG A 260 8.00 8.32 -13.57
N GLY A 261 7.21 7.60 -14.37
CA GLY A 261 7.73 6.79 -15.46
C GLY A 261 6.86 5.60 -15.83
N LEU A 262 7.20 4.97 -16.96
CA LEU A 262 6.66 3.69 -17.40
C LEU A 262 7.63 2.56 -17.04
N PHE A 263 7.21 1.68 -16.13
CA PHE A 263 8.02 0.58 -15.62
C PHE A 263 7.47 -0.76 -16.09
N ARG A 264 8.32 -1.62 -16.67
CA ARG A 264 7.93 -2.99 -17.02
C ARG A 264 7.99 -3.88 -15.78
N LEU A 265 6.90 -4.57 -15.48
CA LEU A 265 6.82 -5.51 -14.38
C LEU A 265 7.17 -6.94 -14.83
N PRO A 266 7.80 -7.75 -13.95
CA PRO A 266 8.00 -9.16 -14.20
C PRO A 266 6.64 -9.87 -14.26
N THR A 267 6.45 -10.71 -15.27
CA THR A 267 5.22 -11.48 -15.49
C THR A 267 5.57 -12.95 -15.61
N ASN A 268 4.83 -13.80 -14.88
CA ASN A 268 5.01 -15.24 -14.96
C ASN A 268 4.37 -15.82 -16.24
N ASN A 269 3.45 -15.09 -16.85
CA ASN A 269 2.78 -15.49 -18.08
C ASN A 269 3.58 -15.00 -19.31
N PRO A 270 4.04 -15.90 -20.20
CA PRO A 270 4.80 -15.49 -21.38
C PRO A 270 3.99 -14.70 -22.40
N LEU A 271 2.66 -14.79 -22.39
CA LEU A 271 1.76 -14.14 -23.36
C LEU A 271 1.34 -12.72 -22.94
N VAL A 272 1.50 -12.36 -21.68
CA VAL A 272 1.09 -11.05 -21.15
C VAL A 272 2.31 -10.31 -20.62
N ARG A 273 2.34 -8.98 -20.79
CA ARG A 273 3.35 -8.12 -20.19
C ARG A 273 2.62 -7.08 -19.35
N GLU A 274 3.03 -6.95 -18.10
CA GLU A 274 2.49 -5.96 -17.19
C GLU A 274 3.40 -4.74 -17.15
N TYR A 275 2.78 -3.58 -17.05
CA TYR A 275 3.44 -2.30 -16.92
C TYR A 275 2.84 -1.52 -15.75
N LEU A 276 3.70 -0.85 -14.99
CA LEU A 276 3.32 0.12 -13.98
C LEU A 276 3.55 1.52 -14.55
N LEU A 277 2.49 2.29 -14.66
CA LEU A 277 2.53 3.67 -15.07
C LEU A 277 2.42 4.57 -13.83
N ARG A 278 3.41 5.44 -13.60
CA ARG A 278 3.39 6.45 -12.54
C ARG A 278 3.43 7.83 -13.16
N VAL A 279 2.41 8.62 -12.89
CA VAL A 279 2.19 9.94 -13.48
C VAL A 279 1.95 10.98 -12.39
N SER A 280 2.18 12.25 -12.70
CA SER A 280 1.76 13.35 -11.81
C SER A 280 0.23 13.44 -11.76
N ILE A 281 -0.30 14.18 -10.79
CA ILE A 281 -1.76 14.40 -10.65
C ILE A 281 -2.34 15.03 -11.93
N LEU A 282 -1.63 15.97 -12.54
CA LEU A 282 -2.09 16.63 -13.77
C LEU A 282 -2.02 15.70 -14.99
N GLU A 283 -0.99 14.87 -15.08
CA GLU A 283 -0.89 13.86 -16.13
C GLU A 283 -1.95 12.78 -15.98
N ALA A 284 -2.28 12.38 -14.74
CA ALA A 284 -3.38 11.48 -14.45
C ALA A 284 -4.71 12.07 -14.94
N GLU A 285 -5.00 13.34 -14.66
CA GLU A 285 -6.21 14.01 -15.17
C GLU A 285 -6.30 13.98 -16.70
N ARG A 286 -5.17 14.21 -17.40
CA ARG A 286 -5.11 14.12 -18.86
C ARG A 286 -5.33 12.69 -19.36
N LEU A 287 -4.75 11.70 -18.68
CA LEU A 287 -4.90 10.30 -19.02
C LEU A 287 -6.35 9.83 -18.82
N GLU A 288 -6.96 10.18 -17.68
CA GLU A 288 -8.37 9.87 -17.39
C GLU A 288 -9.30 10.53 -18.41
N SER A 289 -9.04 11.79 -18.77
CA SER A 289 -9.76 12.49 -19.84
C SER A 289 -9.65 11.76 -21.19
N ALA A 290 -8.45 11.26 -21.53
CA ALA A 290 -8.23 10.49 -22.75
C ALA A 290 -8.96 9.13 -22.73
N ILE A 291 -8.87 8.39 -21.62
CA ILE A 291 -9.57 7.12 -21.42
C ILE A 291 -11.08 7.33 -21.52
N ALA A 292 -11.61 8.37 -20.87
CA ALA A 292 -13.03 8.68 -20.89
C ALA A 292 -13.54 8.97 -22.31
N GLN A 293 -12.78 9.72 -23.11
CA GLN A 293 -13.06 9.99 -24.51
C GLN A 293 -12.97 8.73 -25.39
N ALA A 294 -11.97 7.87 -25.17
CA ALA A 294 -11.83 6.59 -25.86
C ALA A 294 -12.99 5.63 -25.54
N ASN A 295 -13.51 5.65 -24.31
CA ASN A 295 -14.63 4.80 -23.91
C ASN A 295 -16.00 5.34 -24.35
N ASN A 296 -16.08 6.61 -24.75
CA ASN A 296 -17.34 7.25 -25.12
C ASN A 296 -17.83 6.81 -26.53
N PRO A 297 -19.00 6.15 -26.68
CA PRO A 297 -19.52 5.66 -27.97
C PRO A 297 -19.87 6.77 -28.97
N ARG A 298 -19.93 8.01 -28.51
CA ARG A 298 -20.25 9.17 -29.33
C ARG A 298 -19.01 9.80 -29.97
N THR A 299 -17.80 9.39 -29.55
CA THR A 299 -16.54 9.84 -30.15
C THR A 299 -16.10 8.89 -31.25
N ASN A 300 -15.40 9.40 -32.26
CA ASN A 300 -14.83 8.55 -33.31
C ASN A 300 -13.85 7.52 -32.72
N ALA A 301 -13.09 7.89 -31.69
CA ALA A 301 -12.19 7.00 -30.98
C ALA A 301 -12.94 5.85 -30.29
N GLY A 302 -14.05 6.14 -29.62
CA GLY A 302 -14.84 5.11 -28.96
C GLY A 302 -15.70 4.26 -29.88
N GLN A 303 -16.08 4.77 -31.05
CA GLN A 303 -16.64 3.94 -32.12
C GLN A 303 -15.58 3.02 -32.72
N ALA A 304 -14.38 3.55 -32.99
CA ALA A 304 -13.26 2.78 -33.51
C ALA A 304 -12.85 1.64 -32.55
N ALA A 305 -12.67 1.93 -31.26
CA ALA A 305 -12.30 0.94 -30.24
C ALA A 305 -13.29 -0.24 -30.15
N ARG A 306 -14.60 0.02 -30.34
CA ARG A 306 -15.65 -1.01 -30.37
C ARG A 306 -15.77 -1.72 -31.71
N SER A 307 -15.35 -1.08 -32.81
CA SER A 307 -15.34 -1.70 -34.13
C SER A 307 -14.18 -2.69 -34.32
N THR A 308 -13.07 -2.53 -33.59
CA THR A 308 -11.90 -3.42 -33.68
C THR A 308 -12.23 -4.86 -33.28
N GLU A 309 -13.15 -5.08 -32.34
CA GLU A 309 -13.63 -6.45 -32.01
C GLU A 309 -14.41 -7.09 -33.16
N ARG A 310 -15.13 -6.31 -33.98
CA ARG A 310 -15.80 -6.82 -35.19
C ARG A 310 -14.85 -7.00 -36.38
N GLN A 311 -13.82 -6.16 -36.49
CA GLN A 311 -12.86 -6.22 -37.60
C GLN A 311 -11.84 -7.35 -37.47
N LEU A 312 -11.56 -7.85 -36.26
CA LEU A 312 -10.66 -9.00 -36.09
C LEU A 312 -11.24 -10.31 -36.65
N ASP A 313 -12.57 -10.49 -36.59
CA ASP A 313 -13.26 -11.61 -37.23
C ASP A 313 -13.26 -11.50 -38.77
N GLU A 314 -13.26 -10.28 -39.33
CA GLU A 314 -13.24 -10.05 -40.78
C GLU A 314 -11.81 -9.98 -41.37
N GLN A 315 -10.81 -9.55 -40.60
CA GLN A 315 -9.41 -9.41 -41.05
C GLN A 315 -8.62 -10.71 -41.07
N GLN A 316 -9.06 -11.78 -40.39
CA GLN A 316 -8.51 -13.13 -40.60
C GLN A 316 -8.84 -13.69 -42.01
N ALA A 317 -9.78 -13.09 -42.73
CA ALA A 317 -10.12 -13.48 -44.10
C ALA A 317 -9.29 -12.77 -45.19
N ASN A 318 -8.44 -11.79 -44.85
CA ASN A 318 -7.74 -11.02 -45.88
C ASN A 318 -6.33 -10.58 -45.44
N ALA A 319 -5.43 -11.55 -45.31
CA ALA A 319 -4.00 -11.28 -45.21
C ALA A 319 -3.42 -10.95 -46.60
N GLY A 320 -2.95 -9.71 -46.79
CA GLY A 320 -2.30 -9.28 -48.03
C GLY A 320 -1.53 -7.97 -47.90
N ALA A 321 -0.31 -8.06 -47.34
CA ALA A 321 0.91 -7.29 -47.60
C ALA A 321 0.98 -5.74 -47.52
N ALA A 322 2.23 -5.32 -47.21
CA ALA A 322 2.91 -4.04 -47.50
C ALA A 322 2.65 -2.88 -46.51
N ASP A 323 3.63 -2.06 -46.09
CA ASP A 323 5.09 -2.05 -46.17
C ASP A 323 5.57 -0.97 -45.17
N ARG A 324 6.76 -1.10 -44.59
CA ARG A 324 7.39 -0.02 -43.79
C ARG A 324 8.19 0.90 -44.72
N PRO A 325 8.27 2.20 -44.41
CA PRO A 325 9.57 2.84 -44.53
C PRO A 325 9.95 3.71 -43.32
N ASP A 326 11.23 3.59 -42.96
CA ASP A 326 12.01 4.53 -42.15
C ASP A 326 12.26 5.82 -42.94
N PHE A 327 12.19 7.00 -42.31
CA PHE A 327 13.21 8.07 -42.28
C PHE A 327 12.63 9.36 -41.66
N LEU A 328 13.19 9.85 -40.54
CA LEU A 328 13.03 11.25 -40.09
C LEU A 328 14.28 11.67 -39.30
N PRO A 329 14.99 12.73 -39.71
CA PRO A 329 15.83 13.53 -38.82
C PRO A 329 15.08 14.76 -38.29
N ASP A 330 15.33 14.99 -36.99
CA ASP A 330 15.53 16.19 -36.17
C ASP A 330 14.80 17.53 -36.40
N ASP A 331 14.41 18.06 -35.23
CA ASP A 331 14.28 19.46 -34.80
C ASP A 331 12.90 20.15 -34.84
N VAL A 332 12.25 20.16 -33.66
CA VAL A 332 11.44 21.30 -33.22
C VAL A 332 11.71 21.57 -31.73
N ASP A 333 12.25 22.75 -31.48
CA ASP A 333 12.59 23.34 -30.17
C ASP A 333 11.31 23.56 -29.31
N ASP A 334 11.21 22.83 -28.19
CA ASP A 334 10.14 22.94 -27.17
C ASP A 334 10.71 23.51 -25.86
N SER A 335 11.28 24.71 -25.94
CA SER A 335 11.84 25.42 -24.80
C SER A 335 10.78 26.21 -24.01
N ALA A 336 9.91 25.51 -23.27
CA ALA A 336 9.18 26.09 -22.13
C ALA A 336 8.58 25.06 -21.15
N ARG A 337 9.38 24.10 -20.66
CA ARG A 337 9.00 23.26 -19.49
C ARG A 337 9.80 23.69 -18.26
N TRP A 338 9.21 24.53 -17.41
CA TRP A 338 9.73 24.80 -16.08
C TRP A 338 9.05 23.87 -15.07
N GLU A 339 9.78 22.87 -14.58
CA GLU A 339 9.50 22.07 -13.38
C GLU A 339 10.54 22.46 -12.30
N PRO A 340 10.21 22.38 -11.00
CA PRO A 340 11.24 22.46 -9.97
C PRO A 340 12.19 21.27 -10.14
N ALA A 341 13.42 21.56 -10.54
CA ALA A 341 14.44 20.55 -10.76
C ALA A 341 14.67 19.75 -9.47
N ALA A 342 14.34 18.45 -9.50
CA ALA A 342 15.17 17.49 -8.78
C ALA A 342 16.61 17.69 -9.28
N PRO A 343 17.62 17.77 -8.40
CA PRO A 343 18.95 18.21 -8.77
C PRO A 343 19.52 17.41 -9.95
N GLY A 344 19.71 18.08 -11.09
CA GLY A 344 20.70 17.80 -12.13
C GLY A 344 20.78 16.38 -12.72
N LEU A 345 19.69 15.61 -12.76
CA LEU A 345 19.70 14.28 -13.35
C LEU A 345 18.95 14.30 -14.69
N GLU A 346 19.66 13.93 -15.76
CA GLU A 346 19.09 13.62 -17.07
C GLU A 346 17.81 12.77 -16.93
N PRO A 347 16.71 13.10 -17.66
CA PRO A 347 15.45 12.38 -17.55
C PRO A 347 15.69 10.91 -17.85
N THR A 348 15.21 10.07 -16.95
CA THR A 348 15.62 8.67 -16.95
C THR A 348 14.90 7.86 -18.04
N PRO A 349 15.39 6.68 -18.48
CA PRO A 349 14.73 5.94 -19.55
C PRO A 349 13.21 5.68 -19.33
N PRO A 350 12.74 5.30 -18.12
CA PRO A 350 11.30 5.17 -17.84
C PRO A 350 10.53 6.49 -17.96
N GLU A 351 11.17 7.60 -17.62
CA GLU A 351 10.58 8.94 -17.63
C GLU A 351 10.53 9.52 -19.04
N ARG A 352 11.56 9.29 -19.86
CA ARG A 352 11.52 9.63 -21.29
C ARG A 352 10.43 8.84 -22.03
N ALA A 353 10.28 7.55 -21.72
CA ALA A 353 9.21 6.74 -22.28
C ALA A 353 7.82 7.25 -21.87
N LEU A 354 7.65 7.66 -20.60
CA LEU A 354 6.44 8.31 -20.15
C LEU A 354 6.19 9.64 -20.89
N ASN A 355 7.20 10.51 -20.95
CA ASN A 355 7.09 11.82 -21.62
C ASN A 355 6.65 11.65 -23.07
N ALA A 356 7.23 10.70 -23.80
CA ALA A 356 6.82 10.38 -25.18
C ALA A 356 5.35 9.94 -25.28
N ILE A 357 4.86 9.13 -24.32
CA ILE A 357 3.45 8.73 -24.28
C ILE A 357 2.54 9.92 -23.98
N MET A 358 2.92 10.75 -23.00
CA MET A 358 2.14 11.94 -22.65
C MET A 358 2.11 12.93 -23.81
N ASP A 359 3.23 13.12 -24.51
CA ASP A 359 3.32 13.96 -25.69
C ASP A 359 2.40 13.41 -26.80
N LEU A 360 2.40 12.10 -27.06
CA LEU A 360 1.46 11.48 -28.01
C LEU A 360 -0.01 11.71 -27.65
N LEU A 361 -0.35 11.72 -26.36
CA LEU A 361 -1.71 11.96 -25.89
C LEU A 361 -2.14 13.43 -26.02
N THR A 362 -1.19 14.37 -25.94
CA THR A 362 -1.48 15.82 -25.98
C THR A 362 -1.21 16.48 -27.34
N SER A 363 -0.45 15.82 -28.22
CA SER A 363 -0.10 16.33 -29.55
C SER A 363 -1.33 16.37 -30.47
N SER A 364 -1.66 17.54 -31.00
CA SER A 364 -2.66 17.66 -32.07
C SER A 364 -1.99 17.34 -33.41
N PRO A 365 -2.49 16.39 -34.22
CA PRO A 365 -1.92 16.20 -35.55
C PRO A 365 -2.18 17.47 -36.38
N THR A 366 -1.12 17.97 -37.01
CA THR A 366 -1.11 19.14 -37.90
C THR A 366 -1.54 18.80 -39.33
N GLY A 367 -1.98 17.55 -39.59
CA GLY A 367 -2.43 17.07 -40.89
C GLY A 367 -3.91 17.36 -41.18
N THR A 368 -4.22 17.78 -42.41
CA THR A 368 -5.54 18.17 -42.95
C THR A 368 -6.59 17.05 -43.05
N GLY A 369 -6.34 15.88 -42.43
CA GLY A 369 -7.30 14.79 -42.32
C GLY A 369 -8.10 14.90 -41.02
N GLN A 370 -9.36 15.29 -41.09
CA GLN A 370 -10.31 15.34 -39.97
C GLN A 370 -10.59 13.95 -39.36
N ARG A 371 -9.63 13.36 -38.65
CA ARG A 371 -9.95 12.43 -37.56
C ARG A 371 -10.13 13.29 -36.32
N LYS A 372 -11.34 13.33 -35.75
CA LYS A 372 -11.58 13.93 -34.42
C LYS A 372 -10.69 13.20 -33.42
N THR A 373 -9.51 13.76 -33.15
CA THR A 373 -8.54 13.21 -32.21
C THR A 373 -9.02 13.47 -30.78
N ILE A 374 -8.64 12.56 -29.88
CA ILE A 374 -8.80 12.75 -28.44
C ILE A 374 -7.99 13.98 -28.07
N ARG A 375 -8.65 14.99 -27.47
CA ARG A 375 -7.99 16.18 -26.92
C ARG A 375 -8.23 16.18 -25.42
N PRO A 376 -7.29 15.68 -24.61
CA PRO A 376 -7.48 15.64 -23.17
C PRO A 376 -7.46 17.07 -22.62
N GLU A 377 -8.59 17.48 -22.04
CA GLU A 377 -8.73 18.74 -21.32
C GLU A 377 -8.79 18.46 -19.81
N ALA A 378 -8.07 19.24 -19.02
CA ALA A 378 -8.15 19.22 -17.56
C ALA A 378 -9.13 20.30 -17.11
N VAL A 379 -10.24 19.89 -16.48
CA VAL A 379 -11.22 20.80 -15.90
C VAL A 379 -11.05 20.79 -14.38
N VAL A 380 -10.97 21.96 -13.77
CA VAL A 380 -10.75 22.12 -12.33
C VAL A 380 -11.88 22.93 -11.73
N TYR A 381 -12.47 22.43 -10.65
CA TYR A 381 -13.48 23.11 -9.87
C TYR A 381 -12.86 23.72 -8.60
N LEU A 382 -13.07 25.02 -8.38
CA LEU A 382 -12.60 25.74 -7.20
C LEU A 382 -13.62 26.80 -6.77
N GLN A 383 -13.64 27.16 -5.49
CA GLN A 383 -14.51 28.24 -5.02
C GLN A 383 -13.92 29.61 -5.38
N LEU A 384 -14.80 30.61 -5.56
CA LEU A 384 -14.39 31.96 -5.91
C LEU A 384 -13.52 32.62 -4.82
N GLN A 385 -13.76 32.30 -3.55
CA GLN A 385 -12.96 32.81 -2.43
C GLN A 385 -11.53 32.28 -2.51
N ASP A 386 -11.35 30.99 -2.78
CA ASP A 386 -10.03 30.37 -2.93
C ASP A 386 -9.27 30.95 -4.12
N LEU A 387 -9.95 31.24 -5.24
CA LEU A 387 -9.35 31.91 -6.39
C LEU A 387 -8.86 33.33 -6.04
N ARG A 388 -9.67 34.07 -5.27
CA ARG A 388 -9.34 35.42 -4.82
C ARG A 388 -8.19 35.43 -3.81
N ASP A 389 -8.07 34.38 -3.02
CA ASP A 389 -6.96 34.15 -2.09
C ASP A 389 -5.76 33.43 -2.75
N LEU A 390 -5.54 33.71 -4.04
CA LEU A 390 -4.39 33.23 -4.82
C LEU A 390 -4.25 31.69 -4.85
N ALA A 391 -5.38 30.98 -4.86
CA ALA A 391 -5.41 29.52 -4.81
C ALA A 391 -4.63 28.99 -3.59
N SER A 392 -4.91 29.52 -2.40
CA SER A 392 -4.35 29.08 -1.12
C SER A 392 -4.85 27.70 -0.69
N ALA A 393 -6.05 27.32 -1.13
CA ALA A 393 -6.69 26.04 -0.87
C ALA A 393 -6.48 25.00 -2.00
N HIS A 394 -6.83 23.75 -1.71
CA HIS A 394 -6.86 22.67 -2.70
C HIS A 394 -8.03 22.87 -3.67
N ALA A 395 -7.91 22.33 -4.89
CA ALA A 395 -9.01 22.26 -5.85
C ALA A 395 -9.21 20.83 -6.34
N GLN A 396 -10.38 20.51 -6.88
CA GLN A 396 -10.67 19.17 -7.38
C GLN A 396 -10.75 19.18 -8.91
N THR A 397 -10.13 18.20 -9.57
CA THR A 397 -10.30 18.00 -11.02
C THR A 397 -11.67 17.39 -11.35
N ALA A 398 -12.04 17.38 -12.63
CA ALA A 398 -13.30 16.80 -13.09
C ALA A 398 -13.36 15.27 -12.92
N HIS A 399 -12.21 14.59 -12.84
CA HIS A 399 -12.10 13.19 -12.47
C HIS A 399 -11.77 13.02 -10.97
N GLY A 400 -12.11 14.01 -10.13
CA GLY A 400 -12.11 13.88 -8.68
C GLY A 400 -10.75 13.89 -8.00
N LEU A 401 -9.65 14.18 -8.72
CA LEU A 401 -8.30 14.23 -8.15
C LEU A 401 -8.12 15.52 -7.34
N ASP A 402 -7.51 15.41 -6.16
CA ASP A 402 -7.23 16.56 -5.30
C ASP A 402 -5.93 17.25 -5.73
N LEU A 403 -6.01 18.54 -6.02
CA LEU A 403 -4.93 19.32 -6.61
C LEU A 403 -4.35 20.28 -5.55
N PRO A 404 -3.06 20.14 -5.21
CA PRO A 404 -2.44 20.99 -4.19
C PRO A 404 -2.29 22.44 -4.69
N PRO A 405 -2.20 23.43 -3.77
CA PRO A 405 -2.18 24.86 -4.09
C PRO A 405 -1.09 25.26 -5.10
N GLY A 406 0.09 24.64 -5.02
CA GLY A 406 1.19 24.89 -5.93
C GLY A 406 0.89 24.49 -7.37
N GLU A 407 0.32 23.30 -7.58
CA GLU A 407 -0.03 22.80 -8.91
C GLU A 407 -1.25 23.56 -9.47
N LEU A 408 -2.20 23.93 -8.62
CA LEU A 408 -3.33 24.77 -8.97
C LEU A 408 -2.88 26.14 -9.49
N ARG A 409 -1.98 26.82 -8.78
CA ARG A 409 -1.41 28.11 -9.25
C ARG A 409 -0.72 27.98 -10.60
N ARG A 410 -0.01 26.88 -10.83
CA ARG A 410 0.66 26.61 -12.10
C ARG A 410 -0.34 26.43 -13.24
N LEU A 411 -1.41 25.68 -13.02
CA LEU A 411 -2.48 25.52 -14.01
C LEU A 411 -3.14 26.86 -14.36
N LEU A 412 -3.40 27.70 -13.35
CA LEU A 412 -4.02 29.01 -13.56
C LEU A 412 -3.22 29.93 -14.49
N CYS A 413 -1.89 29.77 -14.59
CA CYS A 413 -1.06 30.54 -15.53
C CYS A 413 -1.39 30.27 -17.02
N GLN A 414 -1.93 29.10 -17.34
CA GLN A 414 -2.24 28.68 -18.71
C GLN A 414 -3.74 28.37 -18.91
N ALA A 415 -4.54 28.51 -17.86
CA ALA A 415 -5.95 28.12 -17.87
C ALA A 415 -6.83 29.17 -18.55
N ASN A 416 -7.78 28.70 -19.36
CA ASN A 416 -8.94 29.50 -19.73
C ASN A 416 -9.93 29.49 -18.56
N ILE A 417 -9.95 30.58 -17.78
CA ILE A 417 -10.82 30.70 -16.61
C ILE A 417 -12.23 31.05 -17.04
N ILE A 418 -13.17 30.12 -16.82
CA ILE A 418 -14.61 30.36 -17.01
C ILE A 418 -15.23 30.52 -15.62
N SER A 419 -15.64 31.73 -15.27
CA SER A 419 -16.31 31.99 -14.00
C SER A 419 -17.79 31.63 -14.08
N ALA A 420 -18.21 30.54 -13.43
CA ALA A 420 -19.62 30.24 -13.21
C ALA A 420 -20.12 30.97 -11.96
N VAL A 421 -20.39 32.28 -12.07
CA VAL A 421 -20.99 33.04 -10.97
C VAL A 421 -22.50 32.89 -11.03
N LEU A 422 -23.04 31.97 -10.22
CA LEU A 422 -24.49 31.78 -10.09
C LEU A 422 -25.14 33.10 -9.60
N GLY A 423 -25.85 33.80 -10.49
CA GLY A 423 -26.63 35.00 -10.17
C GLY A 423 -25.97 36.37 -10.45
N ALA A 424 -24.79 36.43 -11.08
CA ALA A 424 -24.21 37.70 -11.56
C ALA A 424 -24.33 37.87 -13.10
N LYS A 425 -24.06 39.07 -13.61
CA LYS A 425 -24.38 39.58 -14.96
C LYS A 425 -23.75 38.87 -16.18
N SER A 426 -23.24 37.65 -16.09
CA SER A 426 -22.55 37.03 -17.23
C SER A 426 -22.94 35.56 -17.39
N GLU A 427 -23.63 35.32 -18.51
CA GLU A 427 -24.25 34.08 -19.01
C GLU A 427 -25.70 33.82 -18.58
N LEU A 428 -26.57 33.58 -19.59
CA LEU A 428 -27.95 33.14 -19.41
C LEU A 428 -27.92 31.72 -18.83
N LEU A 429 -28.49 31.52 -17.64
CA LEU A 429 -28.67 30.20 -17.02
C LEU A 429 -30.12 29.70 -17.10
N ASP A 430 -31.01 30.55 -17.63
CA ASP A 430 -32.41 30.26 -17.95
C ASP A 430 -32.69 30.72 -19.39
N TYR A 431 -32.96 29.75 -20.26
CA TYR A 431 -33.33 29.94 -21.66
C TYR A 431 -34.84 29.74 -21.86
N GLY A 432 -35.59 29.47 -20.80
CA GLY A 432 -37.02 29.23 -20.83
C GLY A 432 -37.38 28.15 -21.84
N ARG A 433 -38.20 28.50 -22.83
CA ARG A 433 -38.60 27.58 -23.92
C ARG A 433 -38.08 27.99 -25.30
N THR A 434 -37.25 29.03 -25.39
CA THR A 434 -36.72 29.52 -26.68
C THR A 434 -35.70 28.55 -27.29
N GLN A 435 -35.07 27.73 -26.45
CA GLN A 435 -34.10 26.72 -26.88
C GLN A 435 -34.42 25.35 -26.24
N ARG A 436 -34.60 24.32 -27.07
CA ARG A 436 -34.81 22.94 -26.59
C ARG A 436 -33.49 22.26 -26.20
N LEU A 437 -32.44 22.43 -26.99
CA LEU A 437 -31.14 21.79 -26.73
C LEU A 437 -30.38 22.56 -25.65
N VAL A 438 -29.82 21.85 -24.67
CA VAL A 438 -29.05 22.46 -23.57
C VAL A 438 -27.77 23.10 -24.13
N PRO A 439 -27.59 24.43 -24.06
CA PRO A 439 -26.41 25.10 -24.58
C PRO A 439 -25.17 24.83 -23.71
N LEU A 440 -23.97 24.97 -24.28
CA LEU A 440 -22.71 24.62 -23.62
C LEU A 440 -22.47 25.38 -22.30
N SER A 441 -22.86 26.64 -22.22
CA SER A 441 -22.83 27.44 -20.98
C SER A 441 -23.65 26.78 -19.86
N LEU A 442 -24.87 26.34 -20.17
CA LEU A 442 -25.74 25.66 -19.22
C LEU A 442 -25.21 24.26 -18.86
N GLN A 443 -24.64 23.53 -19.82
CA GLN A 443 -23.97 22.25 -19.56
C GLN A 443 -22.82 22.41 -18.55
N ARG A 444 -21.98 23.44 -18.73
CA ARG A 444 -20.88 23.77 -17.81
C ARG A 444 -21.40 24.14 -16.43
N ALA A 445 -22.48 24.93 -16.34
CA ALA A 445 -23.10 25.29 -15.06
C ALA A 445 -23.67 24.07 -14.33
N VAL A 446 -24.29 23.13 -15.06
CA VAL A 446 -24.78 21.86 -14.51
C VAL A 446 -23.62 20.99 -14.01
N LEU A 447 -22.53 20.86 -14.77
CA LEU A 447 -21.34 20.12 -14.32
C LEU A 447 -20.64 20.79 -13.14
N ALA A 448 -20.63 22.12 -13.06
CA ALA A 448 -20.11 22.82 -11.88
C ALA A 448 -20.96 22.57 -10.62
N ARG A 449 -22.29 22.44 -10.78
CA ARG A 449 -23.22 22.12 -9.68
C ARG A 449 -23.17 20.65 -9.24
N ASP A 450 -23.20 19.73 -10.20
CA ASP A 450 -23.45 18.31 -9.92
C ASP A 450 -22.20 17.43 -10.05
N ARG A 451 -21.17 17.88 -10.77
CA ARG A 451 -19.86 17.23 -11.06
C ARG A 451 -19.93 15.86 -11.76
N CYS A 452 -21.02 15.12 -11.66
CA CYS A 452 -21.13 13.74 -12.13
C CYS A 452 -22.58 13.33 -12.43
N CYS A 453 -22.80 12.09 -12.90
CA CYS A 453 -24.14 11.52 -13.04
C CYS A 453 -24.87 11.57 -11.70
N LEU A 454 -26.14 12.00 -11.68
CA LEU A 454 -26.91 12.12 -10.44
C LEU A 454 -27.24 10.78 -9.77
N VAL A 455 -27.23 9.67 -10.51
CA VAL A 455 -27.56 8.34 -10.00
C VAL A 455 -26.49 7.85 -9.02
N PRO A 456 -26.85 7.48 -7.77
CA PRO A 456 -25.90 7.02 -6.77
C PRO A 456 -25.06 5.82 -7.22
N GLY A 457 -23.74 5.89 -7.01
CA GLY A 457 -22.81 4.82 -7.35
C GLY A 457 -22.40 4.75 -8.82
N CYS A 458 -22.95 5.61 -9.68
CA CYS A 458 -22.52 5.69 -11.08
C CYS A 458 -21.11 6.30 -11.17
N THR A 459 -20.20 5.59 -11.82
CA THR A 459 -18.79 6.00 -11.99
C THR A 459 -18.52 6.59 -13.38
N ALA A 460 -19.56 6.92 -14.14
CA ALA A 460 -19.40 7.50 -15.46
C ALA A 460 -18.69 8.87 -15.38
N PRO A 461 -17.63 9.11 -16.16
CA PRO A 461 -16.91 10.38 -16.15
C PRO A 461 -17.74 11.50 -16.82
N PRO A 462 -17.47 12.78 -16.51
CA PRO A 462 -18.25 13.93 -17.02
C PRO A 462 -18.40 13.97 -18.54
N SER A 463 -17.39 13.53 -19.28
CA SER A 463 -17.40 13.51 -20.75
C SER A 463 -18.38 12.49 -21.37
N GLN A 464 -18.90 11.56 -20.58
CA GLN A 464 -19.88 10.56 -21.01
C GLN A 464 -21.32 10.94 -20.67
N LEU A 465 -21.51 12.02 -19.92
CA LEU A 465 -22.83 12.46 -19.46
C LEU A 465 -23.63 13.14 -20.57
N GLN A 466 -24.95 13.05 -20.43
CA GLN A 466 -25.97 13.72 -21.22
C GLN A 466 -26.77 14.64 -20.29
N PHE A 467 -27.27 15.74 -20.83
CA PHE A 467 -28.01 16.74 -20.05
C PHE A 467 -29.51 16.58 -20.30
N HIS A 468 -30.19 16.02 -19.31
CA HIS A 468 -31.59 15.65 -19.37
C HIS A 468 -32.48 16.70 -18.71
N HIS A 469 -33.67 16.96 -19.27
CA HIS A 469 -34.69 17.80 -18.64
C HIS A 469 -35.46 17.01 -17.58
N ILE A 470 -35.34 17.37 -16.31
CA ILE A 470 -36.01 16.70 -15.17
C ILE A 470 -37.53 16.69 -15.38
N LYS A 471 -38.13 17.85 -15.62
CA LYS A 471 -39.45 17.95 -16.24
C LYS A 471 -39.24 17.94 -17.75
N PRO A 472 -39.73 16.91 -18.47
CA PRO A 472 -39.48 16.79 -19.90
C PRO A 472 -39.92 18.02 -20.68
N TRP A 473 -39.12 18.45 -21.66
CA TRP A 473 -39.40 19.66 -22.44
C TRP A 473 -40.76 19.59 -23.17
N TYR A 474 -41.15 18.40 -23.63
CA TYR A 474 -42.45 18.15 -24.29
C TYR A 474 -43.65 18.26 -23.32
N LEU A 475 -43.44 18.08 -22.02
CA LEU A 475 -44.45 18.30 -20.96
C LEU A 475 -44.42 19.72 -20.39
N GLY A 476 -43.80 20.67 -21.11
CA GLY A 476 -43.74 22.07 -20.69
C GLY A 476 -42.53 22.41 -19.81
N GLY A 477 -41.53 21.54 -19.69
CA GLY A 477 -40.25 21.85 -19.03
C GLY A 477 -39.51 23.03 -19.68
N LYS A 478 -38.72 23.75 -18.88
CA LYS A 478 -37.85 24.85 -19.34
C LYS A 478 -36.40 24.40 -19.41
N THR A 479 -35.62 25.02 -20.28
CA THR A 479 -34.17 24.86 -20.37
C THR A 479 -33.51 25.85 -19.41
N GLU A 480 -33.42 25.47 -18.15
CA GLU A 480 -32.88 26.28 -17.05
C GLU A 480 -32.09 25.39 -16.10
N LEU A 481 -31.14 25.95 -15.36
CA LEU A 481 -30.25 25.19 -14.47
C LEU A 481 -31.02 24.27 -13.50
N ALA A 482 -32.12 24.77 -12.92
CA ALA A 482 -32.95 24.01 -11.98
C ALA A 482 -33.66 22.79 -12.60
N ASN A 483 -33.88 22.77 -13.92
CA ASN A 483 -34.62 21.73 -14.61
C ASN A 483 -33.73 20.81 -15.46
N ILE A 484 -32.40 20.91 -15.36
CA ILE A 484 -31.47 20.03 -16.08
C ILE A 484 -30.68 19.19 -15.07
N GLY A 485 -30.55 17.90 -15.35
CA GLY A 485 -29.68 16.97 -14.61
C GLY A 485 -28.72 16.22 -15.54
N PRO A 486 -27.47 15.95 -15.12
CA PRO A 486 -26.52 15.17 -15.89
C PRO A 486 -26.68 13.65 -15.63
N PHE A 487 -26.72 12.83 -16.68
CA PHE A 487 -26.89 11.38 -16.61
C PHE A 487 -25.99 10.64 -17.60
N CYS A 488 -25.48 9.46 -17.25
CA CYS A 488 -24.82 8.60 -18.25
C CYS A 488 -25.86 8.02 -19.23
N ASP A 489 -25.42 7.36 -20.30
CA ASP A 489 -26.31 6.82 -21.33
C ASP A 489 -27.40 5.88 -20.77
N SER A 490 -26.98 4.92 -19.94
CA SER A 490 -27.87 3.95 -19.29
C SER A 490 -28.84 4.63 -18.31
N ASP A 491 -28.32 5.52 -17.48
CA ASP A 491 -29.10 6.21 -16.45
C ASP A 491 -30.08 7.22 -17.07
N HIS A 492 -29.69 7.87 -18.18
CA HIS A 492 -30.56 8.73 -18.97
C HIS A 492 -31.78 7.96 -19.47
N HIS A 493 -31.57 6.75 -20.00
CA HIS A 493 -32.67 5.87 -20.40
C HIS A 493 -33.53 5.39 -19.22
N ALA A 494 -32.93 5.13 -18.07
CA ALA A 494 -33.66 4.73 -16.87
C ALA A 494 -34.56 5.86 -16.33
N VAL A 495 -34.09 7.12 -16.40
CA VAL A 495 -34.90 8.31 -16.07
C VAL A 495 -35.99 8.54 -17.11
N ASP A 496 -35.65 8.50 -18.41
CA ASP A 496 -36.60 8.65 -19.52
C ASP A 496 -37.77 7.65 -19.45
N SER A 497 -37.46 6.40 -19.09
CA SER A 497 -38.44 5.32 -18.97
C SER A 497 -39.23 5.33 -17.65
N GLY A 498 -38.93 6.27 -16.75
CA GLY A 498 -39.58 6.36 -15.44
C GLY A 498 -39.19 5.26 -14.46
N GLN A 499 -38.11 4.52 -14.72
CA GLN A 499 -37.56 3.55 -13.77
C GLN A 499 -36.91 4.28 -12.60
N ILE A 500 -36.25 5.40 -12.86
CA ILE A 500 -35.62 6.26 -11.86
C ILE A 500 -36.37 7.60 -11.84
N GLU A 501 -36.78 8.03 -10.65
CA GLU A 501 -37.44 9.31 -10.46
C GLU A 501 -36.44 10.38 -10.02
N VAL A 502 -36.60 11.60 -10.52
CA VAL A 502 -35.77 12.75 -10.16
C VAL A 502 -36.65 13.83 -9.55
N VAL A 503 -36.35 14.20 -8.31
CA VAL A 503 -37.08 15.21 -7.55
C VAL A 503 -36.17 16.41 -7.28
N VAL A 504 -36.73 17.62 -7.23
CA VAL A 504 -35.96 18.83 -6.91
C VAL A 504 -36.26 19.23 -5.47
N ILE A 505 -35.23 19.28 -4.64
CA ILE A 505 -35.31 19.67 -3.21
C ILE A 505 -34.39 20.88 -3.03
N ASP A 506 -34.94 21.98 -2.50
CA ASP A 506 -34.22 23.24 -2.28
C ASP A 506 -33.45 23.76 -3.52
N GLY A 507 -33.99 23.50 -4.72
CA GLY A 507 -33.41 23.91 -6.00
C GLY A 507 -32.32 22.99 -6.55
N LEU A 508 -32.04 21.87 -5.88
CA LEU A 508 -31.09 20.85 -6.33
C LEU A 508 -31.80 19.56 -6.75
N PRO A 509 -31.33 18.88 -7.81
CA PRO A 509 -31.90 17.61 -8.22
C PRO A 509 -31.38 16.43 -7.37
N TYR A 510 -32.31 15.60 -6.93
CA TYR A 510 -32.08 14.35 -6.21
C TYR A 510 -32.73 13.20 -6.96
N VAL A 511 -32.14 12.01 -6.84
CA VAL A 511 -32.63 10.78 -7.43
C VAL A 511 -33.35 9.95 -6.37
N ILE A 512 -34.52 9.42 -6.72
CA ILE A 512 -35.22 8.39 -5.95
C ILE A 512 -35.07 7.07 -6.71
N MET A 513 -34.45 6.10 -6.04
CA MET A 513 -34.24 4.77 -6.61
C MET A 513 -35.53 3.92 -6.55
N PRO A 514 -35.68 2.92 -7.44
CA PRO A 514 -36.78 1.95 -7.37
C PRO A 514 -36.82 1.21 -6.02
N LYS A 515 -38.02 0.85 -5.55
CA LYS A 515 -38.22 0.10 -4.28
C LYS A 515 -37.41 -1.18 -4.12
N HIS A 516 -37.05 -1.85 -5.22
CA HIS A 516 -36.27 -3.08 -5.16
C HIS A 516 -34.76 -2.83 -4.98
N ILE A 517 -34.29 -1.59 -5.21
CA ILE A 517 -32.91 -1.14 -4.97
C ILE A 517 -32.83 -0.36 -3.65
N ASP A 518 -33.74 0.60 -3.45
CA ASP A 518 -33.88 1.34 -2.20
C ASP A 518 -35.32 1.16 -1.66
N PRO A 519 -35.54 0.25 -0.70
CA PRO A 519 -36.84 0.03 -0.11
C PRO A 519 -37.44 1.27 0.57
N GLU A 520 -36.59 2.17 1.06
CA GLU A 520 -37.00 3.40 1.75
C GLU A 520 -37.22 4.57 0.79
N GLN A 521 -36.80 4.43 -0.49
CA GLN A 521 -36.93 5.43 -1.55
C GLN A 521 -36.51 6.84 -1.10
N LYS A 522 -35.35 6.90 -0.44
CA LYS A 522 -34.82 8.18 0.05
C LYS A 522 -34.24 8.98 -1.12
N PRO A 523 -34.45 10.30 -1.17
CA PRO A 523 -33.76 11.15 -2.13
C PRO A 523 -32.25 11.10 -1.91
N GLN A 524 -31.50 10.76 -2.95
CA GLN A 524 -30.04 10.58 -2.92
C GLN A 524 -29.37 11.39 -4.04
N ARG A 525 -28.10 11.74 -3.83
CA ARG A 525 -27.22 12.27 -4.88
C ARG A 525 -25.96 11.43 -4.93
N ASN A 526 -25.36 11.35 -6.11
CA ASN A 526 -24.12 10.65 -6.30
C ASN A 526 -22.96 11.39 -5.60
N THR A 527 -22.22 10.66 -4.76
CA THR A 527 -21.07 11.17 -4.02
C THR A 527 -19.73 10.71 -4.59
N TYR A 528 -19.71 9.91 -5.66
CA TYR A 528 -18.49 9.26 -6.14
C TYR A 528 -17.41 10.26 -6.56
N TRP A 529 -17.76 11.25 -7.39
CA TRP A 529 -16.83 12.29 -7.83
C TRP A 529 -16.90 13.56 -6.96
N ASN A 530 -18.01 13.74 -6.23
CA ASN A 530 -18.20 14.85 -5.30
C ASN A 530 -18.55 14.33 -3.90
N PRO A 531 -17.57 14.11 -3.00
CA PRO A 531 -17.82 13.56 -1.69
C PRO A 531 -18.67 14.47 -0.77
N ASN A 532 -18.82 15.76 -1.10
CA ASN A 532 -19.71 16.71 -0.43
C ASN A 532 -20.66 17.39 -1.46
N PRO A 533 -21.72 16.69 -1.90
CA PRO A 533 -22.62 17.13 -2.97
C PRO A 533 -23.54 18.29 -2.61
#